data_AF-A0A0V8QBF3-F1
#
_entry.id   AF-A0A0V8QBF3-F1
#
_cell.length_a   1.000
_cell.length_b   1.000
_cell.length_c   1.000
_cell.angle_alpha   90.00
_cell.angle_beta   90.00
_cell.angle_gamma   90.00
#
_symmetry.space_group_name_H-M   'P 1'
#
loop_
_entity.id
_entity.type
_entity.pdbx_description
1 polymer ?
#
loop_
_entity_poly.entity_id
_entity_poly.type
_entity_poly.pdbx_seq_one_letter_code
_entity_poly.pdbx_strand_id
1 'polypeptide(L)' 'MADERTEKQKVQEITDKLEEGLKELFESEKYKTYLSTMSKFHNYSFNNTMLIAMQKPDATLVAGYLSD' A
#
# COMPACT_ATOMS: atom_id res chain seq x y z
N MET A 1 34.51 13.14 18.09
CA MET A 1 34.61 11.72 17.66
C MET A 1 33.62 10.77 18.34
N ALA A 2 32.97 11.14 19.46
CA ALA A 2 31.89 10.32 20.05
C ALA A 2 30.51 10.64 19.43
N ASP A 3 30.27 11.91 19.11
CA ASP A 3 29.00 12.44 18.58
C ASP A 3 28.62 11.90 17.18
N GLU A 4 29.58 11.86 16.24
CA GLU A 4 29.35 11.34 14.88
C GLU A 4 28.93 9.87 14.82
N ARG A 5 29.34 9.06 15.81
CA ARG A 5 28.96 7.64 15.88
C ARG A 5 27.49 7.48 16.27
N THR A 6 26.98 8.36 17.12
CA THR A 6 25.59 8.34 17.58
C THR A 6 24.62 8.79 16.49
N GLU A 7 24.97 9.82 15.71
CA GLU A 7 24.15 10.27 14.57
C GLU A 7 24.10 9.24 13.44
N LYS A 8 25.22 8.62 13.08
CA LYS A 8 25.22 7.52 12.11
C LYS A 8 24.37 6.33 12.56
N GLN A 9 24.41 5.99 13.86
CA GLN A 9 23.59 4.92 14.42
C GLN A 9 22.09 5.23 14.33
N LYS A 10 21.66 6.46 14.61
CA LYS A 10 20.25 6.86 14.48
C LYS A 10 19.77 6.81 13.03
N VAL A 11 20.58 7.29 12.08
CA VAL A 11 20.24 7.23 10.65
C VAL A 11 20.12 5.78 10.17
N GLN A 12 21.03 4.92 10.62
CA GLN A 12 20.96 3.49 10.35
C GLN A 12 19.66 2.89 10.89
N GLU A 13 19.32 3.16 12.15
CA GLU A 13 18.12 2.64 12.79
C GLU A 13 16.81 3.12 12.13
N ILE A 14 16.77 4.37 11.65
CA ILE A 14 15.65 4.90 10.86
C ILE A 14 15.54 4.18 9.51
N THR A 15 16.68 3.93 8.86
CA THR A 15 16.73 3.26 7.56
C THR A 15 16.28 1.81 7.67
N ASP A 16 16.76 1.09 8.69
CA ASP A 16 16.40 -0.30 8.96
C ASP A 16 14.89 -0.43 9.24
N LYS A 17 14.31 0.49 10.03
CA LYS A 17 12.85 0.55 10.27
C LYS A 17 12.04 0.82 9.01
N LEU A 18 12.57 1.67 8.11
CA LEU A 18 11.97 1.96 6.82
C LEU A 18 11.97 0.72 5.92
N GLU A 19 13.09 0.01 5.84
CA GLU A 19 13.20 -1.23 5.05
C GLU A 19 12.29 -2.34 5.60
N GLU A 20 12.21 -2.49 6.93
CA GLU A 20 11.33 -3.47 7.56
C GLU A 20 9.85 -3.13 7.31
N GLY A 21 9.45 -1.87 7.49
CA GLY A 21 8.10 -1.41 7.19
C GLY A 21 7.73 -1.55 5.71
N LEU A 22 8.69 -1.33 4.79
CA LEU A 22 8.49 -1.57 3.36
C LEU A 22 8.37 -3.07 3.05
N LYS A 23 9.23 -3.92 3.64
CA LYS A 23 9.13 -5.38 3.48
C LYS A 23 7.78 -5.90 3.94
N GLU A 24 7.33 -5.53 5.13
CA GLU A 24 6.01 -5.92 5.61
C GLU A 24 4.90 -5.43 4.68
N LEU A 25 5.00 -4.20 4.18
CA LEU A 25 4.04 -3.67 3.22
C LEU A 25 3.99 -4.52 1.94
N PHE A 26 5.15 -4.81 1.34
CA PHE A 26 5.27 -5.53 0.06
C PHE A 26 5.05 -7.05 0.17
N GLU A 27 5.42 -7.67 1.27
CA GLU A 27 5.17 -9.09 1.56
C GLU A 27 3.74 -9.32 2.05
N SER A 28 3.02 -8.27 2.48
CA SER A 28 1.66 -8.44 2.95
C SER A 28 0.71 -8.87 1.83
N GLU A 29 -0.17 -9.82 2.15
CA GLU A 29 -1.34 -10.15 1.33
C GLU A 29 -2.19 -8.91 0.98
N LYS A 30 -2.07 -7.82 1.74
CA LYS A 30 -2.76 -6.55 1.46
C LYS A 30 -2.23 -5.88 0.19
N TYR A 31 -0.91 -5.86 -0.03
CA TYR A 31 -0.34 -5.27 -1.24
C TYR A 31 -0.67 -6.11 -2.48
N LYS A 32 -0.61 -7.44 -2.35
CA LYS A 32 -1.05 -8.37 -3.39
C LYS A 32 -2.54 -8.19 -3.72
N THR A 33 -3.38 -8.02 -2.69
CA THR A 33 -4.82 -7.74 -2.86
C THR A 33 -5.03 -6.43 -3.61
N TYR A 34 -4.32 -5.37 -3.22
CA TYR A 34 -4.37 -4.08 -3.90
C TYR A 34 -3.97 -4.19 -5.38
N LEU A 35 -2.83 -4.83 -5.70
CA LEU A 35 -2.38 -5.02 -7.09
C LEU A 35 -3.38 -5.86 -7.90
N SER A 36 -3.97 -6.88 -7.28
CA SER A 36 -5.00 -7.70 -7.90
C SER A 36 -6.28 -6.92 -8.19
N THR A 37 -6.70 -6.01 -7.29
CA THR A 37 -7.85 -5.13 -7.57
C THR A 37 -7.50 -4.09 -8.64
N MET A 38 -6.31 -3.50 -8.60
CA MET A 38 -5.85 -2.53 -9.59
C MET A 38 -5.83 -3.10 -11.01
N SER A 39 -5.46 -4.37 -11.18
CA SER A 39 -5.46 -5.03 -12.49
C SER A 39 -6.87 -5.22 -13.08
N LYS A 40 -7.90 -5.32 -12.22
CA LYS A 40 -9.31 -5.45 -12.64
C LYS A 40 -9.95 -4.11 -12.99
N PHE A 41 -9.54 -3.02 -12.33
CA PHE A 41 -10.14 -1.69 -12.47
C PHE A 41 -9.17 -0.67 -13.11
N HIS A 42 -8.67 -0.98 -14.31
CA HIS A 42 -7.62 -0.20 -14.99
C HIS A 42 -7.97 1.27 -15.30
N ASN A 43 -9.26 1.64 -15.28
CA ASN A 43 -9.74 3.01 -15.54
C ASN A 43 -10.12 3.79 -14.27
N TYR A 44 -9.94 3.21 -13.09
CA TYR A 44 -10.31 3.85 -11.82
C TYR A 44 -9.12 4.61 -11.23
N SER A 45 -9.42 5.71 -10.52
CA SER A 45 -8.41 6.43 -9.75
C SER A 45 -7.84 5.54 -8.64
N PHE A 46 -6.62 5.83 -8.22
CA PHE A 46 -5.97 5.13 -7.10
C PHE A 46 -6.90 5.02 -5.87
N ASN A 47 -7.51 6.13 -5.45
CA ASN A 47 -8.39 6.18 -4.29
C ASN A 47 -9.61 5.26 -4.48
N ASN A 48 -10.22 5.25 -5.67
CA ASN A 48 -11.37 4.40 -5.93
C ASN A 48 -10.97 2.92 -5.95
N THR A 49 -9.83 2.57 -6.55
CA THR A 49 -9.29 1.21 -6.53
C THR A 49 -9.02 0.73 -5.11
N MET A 50 -8.45 1.59 -4.26
CA MET A 50 -8.21 1.28 -2.85
C MET A 50 -9.53 1.05 -2.09
N LEU A 51 -10.53 1.92 -2.30
CA LEU A 51 -11.86 1.76 -1.69
C LEU A 51 -12.52 0.44 -2.10
N ILE A 52 -12.43 0.07 -3.37
CA ILE A 52 -12.95 -1.22 -3.87
C ILE A 52 -12.21 -2.38 -3.21
N ALA A 53 -10.87 -2.33 -3.15
CA ALA A 53 -10.05 -3.37 -2.53
C ALA A 53 -10.41 -3.61 -1.06
N MET A 54 -10.73 -2.53 -0.32
CA MET A 54 -11.12 -2.59 1.09
C MET A 54 -12.56 -3.10 1.30
N GLN A 55 -13.48 -2.80 0.40
CA GLN A 55 -14.90 -3.18 0.53
C GLN A 55 -15.18 -4.58 -0.02
N LYS A 56 -14.61 -4.88 -1.20
CA LYS A 56 -14.88 -6.11 -1.96
C LYS A 56 -13.68 -6.43 -2.88
N PRO A 57 -12.60 -7.05 -2.36
CA PRO A 57 -11.37 -7.30 -3.12
C PRO A 57 -11.56 -8.25 -4.32
N ASP A 58 -12.60 -9.08 -4.28
CA ASP A 58 -13.00 -9.99 -5.36
C ASP A 58 -13.92 -9.33 -6.40
N ALA A 59 -14.29 -8.05 -6.25
CA ALA A 59 -15.11 -7.33 -7.23
C ALA A 59 -14.48 -7.32 -8.62
N THR A 60 -15.34 -7.47 -9.64
CA THR A 60 -14.97 -7.45 -11.07
C THR A 60 -15.71 -6.36 -11.85
N LEU A 61 -16.74 -5.75 -11.26
CA LEU A 61 -17.54 -4.70 -11.86
C LEU A 61 -18.08 -3.77 -10.76
N VAL A 62 -18.27 -2.49 -11.09
CA VAL A 62 -18.96 -1.50 -10.26
C VAL A 62 -20.02 -0.83 -11.13
N ALA A 63 -21.27 -0.86 -10.68
CA ALA A 63 -22.39 -0.21 -11.36
C ALA A 63 -22.80 1.05 -10.60
N GLY A 64 -23.10 2.13 -11.34
CA GLY A 64 -23.70 3.33 -10.78
C GLY A 64 -25.18 3.11 -10.46
N TYR A 65 -25.68 3.77 -9.42
CA TYR A 65 -27.12 3.82 -9.16
C TYR A 65 -27.74 4.94 -10.00
N LEU A 66 -28.79 4.62 -10.75
CA LEU A 66 -29.63 5.59 -11.44
C LEU A 66 -30.98 5.58 -10.71
N SER A 67 -31.31 6.68 -10.03
CA SER A 67 -32.66 6.94 -9.54
C SER A 67 -33.49 7.55 -10.67
N ASP A 68 -34.63 6.94 -10.97
CA ASP A 68 -35.70 7.55 -11.78
C ASP A 68 -36.34 8.77 -11.08
#